data_AF-A0A440I442-F1
#
_entry.id   AF-A0A440I442-F1
#
_cell.length_a   1.000
_cell.length_b   1.000
_cell.length_c   1.000
_cell.angle_alpha   90.00
_cell.angle_beta   90.00
_cell.angle_gamma   90.00
#
_symmetry.space_group_name_H-M   'P 1'
#
loop_
_entity.id
_entity.type
_entity.pdbx_description
1 polymer ?
#
loop_
_entity_poly.entity_id
_entity_poly.type
_entity_poly.pdbx_seq_one_letter_code
_entity_poly.pdbx_strand_id
1 'polypeptide(L)'
;MIPSAARAAASRLFSPEFRSVFVKTLGLTLLALAALWFAIEGLFEWLAWPWIDAWLPSLPSWAGWLGFIVAGIGLALGLALLIAPVTAIIAGLFLDDVAEVVERTDYPNDPPGRAMPALRSMVLAIRFFGVVIVGNIVALLLLLVPGINIAAFFIVNGYLLGREFFEFAAMRFRPEAEARALRKKHAVTVFLAGLIIAAFLTVPLLNLLTPLFAAAMMVHLHKAISAREAA
;
A
#
# COMPACT_ATOMS: atom_id res chain seq x y z
N MET A 1 6.12 20.90 9.14
CA MET A 1 6.19 19.45 9.38
C MET A 1 5.62 18.68 8.19
N ILE A 2 4.30 18.67 7.97
CA ILE A 2 3.70 17.90 6.87
C ILE A 2 4.05 18.48 5.48
N PRO A 3 3.89 19.79 5.19
CA PRO A 3 4.21 20.34 3.87
C PRO A 3 5.70 20.28 3.54
N SER A 4 6.55 20.43 4.55
CA SER A 4 8.01 20.30 4.42
C SER A 4 8.43 18.87 4.11
N ALA A 5 7.82 17.87 4.76
CA ALA A 5 8.07 16.46 4.48
C ALA A 5 7.60 16.07 3.07
N ALA A 6 6.42 16.54 2.65
CA ALA A 6 5.91 16.30 1.30
C ALA A 6 6.81 16.93 0.22
N ARG A 7 7.27 18.18 0.43
CA ARG A 7 8.18 18.85 -0.50
C ARG A 7 9.53 18.16 -0.60
N ALA A 8 10.10 17.73 0.54
CA ALA A 8 11.37 16.99 0.56
C ALA A 8 11.24 15.68 -0.23
N ALA A 9 10.23 14.87 0.05
CA ALA A 9 9.96 13.63 -0.66
C ALA A 9 9.79 13.86 -2.17
N ALA A 10 8.98 14.85 -2.58
CA ALA A 10 8.74 15.15 -3.99
C ALA A 10 10.02 15.57 -4.74
N SER A 11 10.90 16.35 -4.09
CA SER A 11 12.16 16.80 -4.70
C SER A 11 13.17 15.67 -4.96
N ARG A 12 13.03 14.54 -4.25
CA ARG A 12 13.94 13.39 -4.34
C ARG A 12 13.47 12.31 -5.31
N LEU A 13 12.19 12.29 -5.68
CA LEU A 13 11.61 11.25 -6.55
C LEU A 13 12.37 11.02 -7.87
N PHE A 14 13.03 12.06 -8.42
CA PHE A 14 13.74 11.98 -9.69
C PHE A 14 15.27 11.92 -9.57
N SER A 15 15.80 11.81 -8.34
CA SER A 15 17.24 11.77 -8.09
C SER A 15 17.85 10.43 -8.55
N PRO A 16 19.15 10.41 -8.93
CA PRO A 16 19.80 9.19 -9.43
C PRO A 16 19.82 8.04 -8.40
N GLU A 17 19.89 8.36 -7.10
CA GLU A 17 19.82 7.39 -6.01
C GLU A 17 18.46 6.71 -5.94
N PHE A 18 17.38 7.50 -6.07
CA PHE A 18 16.01 7.00 -6.08
C PHE A 18 15.67 6.21 -7.35
N ARG A 19 16.29 6.52 -8.49
CA ARG A 19 16.08 5.76 -9.75
C ARG A 19 16.56 4.31 -9.64
N SER A 20 17.70 4.06 -9.00
CA SER A 20 18.20 2.70 -8.81
C SER A 20 17.26 1.88 -7.92
N VAL A 21 16.77 2.49 -6.83
CA VAL A 21 15.74 1.87 -5.98
C VAL A 21 14.48 1.64 -6.80
N PHE A 22 13.96 2.66 -7.49
CA PHE A 22 12.75 2.54 -8.31
C PHE A 22 12.81 1.39 -9.33
N VAL A 23 13.93 1.21 -10.05
CA VAL A 23 14.06 0.12 -11.02
C VAL A 23 14.08 -1.25 -10.34
N LYS A 24 14.82 -1.40 -9.23
CA LYS A 24 14.80 -2.64 -8.42
C LYS A 24 13.41 -2.93 -7.90
N THR A 25 12.75 -1.90 -7.36
CA THR A 25 11.40 -1.93 -6.83
C THR A 25 10.39 -2.34 -7.89
N LEU A 26 10.47 -1.74 -9.08
CA LEU A 26 9.61 -2.05 -10.21
C LEU A 26 9.84 -3.50 -10.68
N GLY A 27 11.09 -3.94 -10.80
CA GLY A 27 11.42 -5.32 -11.19
C GLY A 27 10.89 -6.37 -10.21
N LEU A 28 11.15 -6.19 -8.91
CA LEU A 28 10.63 -7.08 -7.85
C LEU A 28 9.10 -7.01 -7.75
N THR A 29 8.50 -5.84 -7.97
CA THR A 29 7.04 -5.67 -8.06
C THR A 29 6.45 -6.50 -9.17
N LEU A 30 7.02 -6.43 -10.38
CA LEU A 30 6.57 -7.22 -11.53
C LEU A 30 6.73 -8.71 -11.28
N LEU A 31 7.83 -9.13 -10.65
CA LEU A 31 8.06 -10.53 -10.28
C LEU A 31 7.04 -11.01 -9.24
N ALA A 32 6.79 -10.22 -8.19
CA ALA A 32 5.81 -10.55 -7.16
C ALA A 32 4.38 -10.61 -7.73
N LEU A 33 4.04 -9.69 -8.64
CA LEU A 33 2.80 -9.69 -9.39
C LEU A 33 2.62 -10.95 -10.23
N ALA A 34 3.66 -11.35 -10.97
CA ALA A 34 3.64 -12.57 -11.77
C ALA A 34 3.48 -13.81 -10.87
N ALA A 35 4.24 -13.89 -9.77
CA ALA A 35 4.13 -15.00 -8.82
C ALA A 35 2.73 -15.08 -8.20
N LEU A 36 2.16 -13.93 -7.82
CA LEU A 36 0.81 -13.88 -7.26
C LEU A 36 -0.25 -14.24 -8.30
N TRP A 37 -0.09 -13.80 -9.55
CA TRP A 37 -0.96 -14.19 -10.65
C TRP A 37 -1.05 -15.71 -10.77
N PHE A 38 0.09 -16.39 -10.91
CA PHE A 38 0.13 -17.85 -11.02
C PHE A 38 -0.39 -18.55 -9.77
N ALA A 39 -0.11 -18.02 -8.57
CA ALA A 39 -0.61 -18.58 -7.33
C ALA A 39 -2.14 -18.50 -7.23
N ILE A 40 -2.73 -17.37 -7.62
CA ILE A 40 -4.18 -17.16 -7.58
C ILE A 40 -4.86 -17.96 -8.68
N GLU A 41 -4.30 -17.97 -9.90
CA GLU A 41 -4.79 -18.78 -11.02
C GLU A 41 -4.80 -20.26 -10.62
N GLY A 42 -3.68 -20.79 -10.13
CA GLY A 42 -3.59 -22.19 -9.70
C GLY A 42 -4.53 -22.50 -8.52
N LEU A 43 -4.69 -21.58 -7.56
CA LEU A 43 -5.65 -21.76 -6.46
C LEU A 43 -7.10 -21.72 -6.94
N PHE A 44 -7.41 -20.85 -7.90
CA PHE A 44 -8.74 -20.74 -8.50
C PHE A 44 -9.08 -22.01 -9.29
N GLU A 45 -8.16 -22.49 -10.13
CA GLU A 45 -8.31 -23.76 -10.87
C GLU A 45 -8.49 -24.96 -9.94
N TRP A 46 -7.76 -24.99 -8.82
CA TRP A 46 -7.83 -26.10 -7.88
C TRP A 46 -9.08 -26.06 -6.99
N LEU A 47 -9.45 -24.87 -6.49
CA LEU A 47 -10.46 -24.72 -5.44
C LEU A 47 -11.81 -24.23 -5.96
N ALA A 48 -11.83 -23.26 -6.88
CA ALA A 48 -13.07 -22.59 -7.30
C ALA A 48 -13.63 -23.22 -8.58
N TRP A 49 -12.78 -23.54 -9.55
CA TRP A 49 -13.19 -24.07 -10.84
C TRP A 49 -14.03 -25.35 -10.75
N PRO A 50 -13.71 -26.36 -9.91
CA PRO A 50 -14.52 -27.58 -9.81
C PRO A 50 -15.96 -27.31 -9.34
N TRP A 51 -16.15 -26.30 -8.48
CA TRP A 51 -17.49 -25.90 -8.03
C TRP A 51 -18.20 -25.05 -9.08
N ILE A 52 -17.47 -24.17 -9.77
CA ILE A 52 -18.06 -23.38 -10.85
C ILE A 52 -18.54 -24.30 -11.98
N ASP A 53 -17.70 -25.24 -12.43
CA ASP A 53 -18.00 -26.21 -13.48
C ASP A 53 -19.20 -27.10 -13.10
N ALA A 54 -19.28 -27.54 -11.84
CA ALA A 54 -20.40 -28.33 -11.34
C ALA A 54 -21.74 -27.57 -11.30
N TRP A 55 -21.71 -26.24 -11.17
CA TRP A 55 -22.90 -25.40 -11.08
C TRP A 55 -23.20 -24.63 -12.37
N LEU A 56 -22.34 -24.70 -13.39
CA LEU A 56 -22.56 -24.08 -14.69
C LEU A 56 -23.39 -25.05 -15.54
N PRO A 57 -24.70 -24.81 -15.77
CA PRO A 57 -25.41 -25.54 -16.81
C PRO A 57 -24.75 -25.18 -18.15
N SER A 58 -24.78 -26.08 -19.13
CA SER A 58 -24.48 -25.72 -20.51
C SER A 58 -25.47 -24.61 -20.92
N LEU A 59 -25.05 -23.35 -20.79
CA LEU A 59 -25.89 -22.21 -21.11
C LEU A 59 -26.28 -22.33 -22.59
N PRO A 60 -27.56 -22.16 -22.94
CA PRO A 60 -27.96 -22.05 -24.33
C PRO A 60 -27.09 -20.99 -25.04
N SER A 61 -26.75 -21.21 -26.31
CA SER A 61 -25.86 -20.32 -27.08
C SER A 61 -26.29 -18.84 -27.04
N TRP A 62 -27.60 -18.57 -26.95
CA TRP A 62 -28.17 -17.23 -26.82
C TRP A 62 -28.04 -16.61 -25.42
N ALA A 63 -27.77 -17.39 -24.38
CA ALA A 63 -27.58 -16.96 -22.99
C ALA A 63 -26.09 -16.94 -22.59
N GLY A 64 -25.18 -17.41 -23.46
CA GLY A 64 -23.74 -17.42 -23.21
C GLY A 64 -23.13 -16.03 -22.95
N TRP A 65 -23.75 -14.96 -23.48
CA TRP A 65 -23.32 -13.59 -23.20
C TRP A 65 -23.58 -13.15 -21.75
N LEU A 66 -24.63 -13.67 -21.09
CA LEU A 66 -24.87 -13.42 -19.65
C LEU A 66 -23.80 -14.09 -18.79
N GLY A 67 -23.40 -15.32 -19.14
CA GLY A 67 -22.27 -15.99 -18.50
C GLY A 67 -20.97 -15.20 -18.66
N PHE A 68 -20.73 -14.64 -19.85
CA PHE A 68 -19.57 -13.80 -20.14
C PHE A 68 -19.57 -12.50 -19.33
N ILE A 69 -20.72 -11.85 -19.16
CA ILE A 69 -20.86 -10.63 -18.34
C ILE A 69 -20.65 -10.95 -16.86
N VAL A 70 -21.26 -12.01 -16.34
CA VAL A 70 -21.12 -12.40 -14.93
C VAL A 70 -19.68 -12.81 -14.62
N ALA A 71 -19.05 -13.60 -15.49
CA ALA A 71 -17.63 -13.96 -15.38
C ALA A 71 -16.74 -12.72 -15.49
N GLY A 72 -17.02 -11.81 -16.42
CA GLY A 72 -16.29 -10.55 -16.59
C GLY A 72 -16.39 -9.63 -15.36
N ILE A 73 -17.58 -9.50 -14.77
CA ILE A 73 -17.79 -8.74 -13.53
C ILE A 73 -17.09 -9.43 -12.36
N GLY A 74 -17.21 -10.75 -12.23
CA GLY A 74 -16.55 -11.53 -11.17
C GLY A 74 -15.03 -11.40 -11.24
N LEU A 75 -14.46 -11.47 -12.45
CA LEU A 75 -13.04 -11.29 -12.70
C LEU A 75 -12.59 -9.85 -12.46
N ALA A 76 -13.36 -8.85 -12.89
CA ALA A 76 -13.08 -7.44 -12.62
C ALA A 76 -13.11 -7.12 -11.12
N LEU A 77 -14.09 -7.65 -10.37
CA LEU A 77 -14.18 -7.51 -8.91
C LEU A 77 -13.04 -8.24 -8.21
N GLY A 78 -12.69 -9.45 -8.66
CA GLY A 78 -11.53 -10.20 -8.18
C GLY A 78 -10.24 -9.43 -8.37
N LEU A 79 -9.98 -8.92 -9.57
CA LEU A 79 -8.81 -8.09 -9.87
C LEU A 79 -8.80 -6.79 -9.05
N ALA A 80 -9.94 -6.09 -8.96
CA ALA A 80 -10.06 -4.87 -8.18
C ALA A 80 -9.74 -5.10 -6.69
N LEU A 81 -10.21 -6.23 -6.13
CA LEU A 81 -9.90 -6.63 -4.76
C LEU A 81 -8.41 -6.94 -4.56
N LEU A 82 -7.71 -7.41 -5.60
CA LEU A 82 -6.29 -7.79 -5.54
C LEU A 82 -5.32 -6.61 -5.72
N ILE A 83 -5.74 -5.50 -6.33
CA ILE A 83 -4.88 -4.31 -6.54
C ILE A 83 -4.30 -3.79 -5.21
N ALA A 84 -5.16 -3.65 -4.20
CA ALA A 84 -4.76 -3.08 -2.92
C ALA A 84 -3.84 -4.02 -2.10
N PRO A 85 -4.15 -5.33 -1.94
CA PRO A 85 -3.24 -6.39 -1.49
C PRO A 85 -1.85 -6.39 -2.11
N VAL A 86 -1.78 -6.29 -3.43
CA VAL A 86 -0.52 -6.28 -4.18
C VAL A 86 0.29 -5.06 -3.79
N THR A 87 -0.34 -3.89 -3.82
CA THR A 87 0.30 -2.61 -3.51
C THR A 87 0.81 -2.58 -2.06
N ALA A 88 0.07 -3.21 -1.15
CA ALA A 88 0.44 -3.42 0.25
C ALA A 88 1.72 -4.23 0.44
N ILE A 89 1.82 -5.38 -0.22
CA ILE A 89 3.02 -6.24 -0.15
C ILE A 89 4.23 -5.52 -0.72
N ILE A 90 4.05 -4.89 -1.89
CA ILE A 90 5.07 -4.07 -2.56
C ILE A 90 5.55 -2.98 -1.60
N ALA A 91 4.66 -2.19 -1.04
CA ALA A 91 5.02 -1.13 -0.10
C ALA A 91 5.86 -1.65 1.07
N GLY A 92 5.48 -2.77 1.69
CA GLY A 92 6.22 -3.37 2.81
C GLY A 92 7.63 -3.85 2.45
N LEU A 93 7.81 -4.38 1.23
CA LEU A 93 9.11 -4.89 0.77
C LEU A 93 10.10 -3.76 0.44
N PHE A 94 9.62 -2.63 -0.10
CA PHE A 94 10.51 -1.57 -0.61
C PHE A 94 10.68 -0.38 0.33
N LEU A 95 9.86 -0.29 1.37
CA LEU A 95 9.91 0.83 2.31
C LEU A 95 11.27 0.93 2.99
N ASP A 96 11.90 -0.20 3.32
CA ASP A 96 13.21 -0.22 3.96
C ASP A 96 14.32 0.34 3.05
N ASP A 97 14.30 -0.01 1.76
CA ASP A 97 15.27 0.51 0.77
C ASP A 97 15.11 2.02 0.58
N VAL A 98 13.86 2.50 0.48
CA VAL A 98 13.58 3.94 0.33
C VAL A 98 13.99 4.70 1.57
N ALA A 99 13.64 4.17 2.75
CA ALA A 99 14.00 4.79 4.02
C ALA A 99 15.51 4.87 4.22
N GLU A 100 16.26 3.82 3.85
CA GLU A 100 17.72 3.83 3.88
C GLU A 100 18.31 4.90 2.97
N VAL A 101 17.78 5.06 1.75
CA VAL A 101 18.24 6.12 0.85
C VAL A 101 17.98 7.50 1.46
N VAL A 102 16.77 7.75 2.00
CA VAL A 102 16.42 9.02 2.65
C VAL A 102 17.31 9.30 3.85
N GLU A 103 17.56 8.29 4.69
CA GLU A 103 18.45 8.41 5.85
C GLU A 103 19.86 8.81 5.41
N ARG A 104 20.41 8.13 4.39
CA ARG A 104 21.77 8.41 3.89
C ARG A 104 21.88 9.79 3.22
N THR A 105 20.86 10.22 2.48
CA THR A 105 20.94 11.46 1.68
C THR A 105 20.50 12.70 2.46
N ASP A 106 19.44 12.60 3.25
CA ASP A 106 18.82 13.75 3.92
C ASP A 106 19.17 13.83 5.41
N TYR A 107 19.62 12.74 6.03
CA TYR A 107 19.99 12.69 7.45
C TYR A 107 21.34 11.98 7.70
N PRO A 108 22.45 12.39 7.02
CA PRO A 108 23.73 11.68 7.10
C PRO A 108 24.37 11.65 8.51
N ASN A 109 23.95 12.56 9.40
CA ASN A 109 24.47 12.67 10.76
C ASN A 109 23.63 11.90 11.80
N ASP A 110 22.47 11.36 11.41
CA ASP A 110 21.62 10.58 12.30
C ASP A 110 22.08 9.11 12.32
N PRO A 111 21.90 8.38 13.43
CA PRO A 111 22.12 6.94 13.42
C PRO A 111 21.16 6.28 12.41
N PRO A 112 21.67 5.40 11.52
CA PRO A 112 20.84 4.73 10.53
C PRO A 112 19.80 3.84 11.22
N GLY A 113 18.61 3.77 10.63
CA GLY A 113 17.56 2.87 11.08
C GLY A 113 17.97 1.42 10.89
N ARG A 114 17.43 0.51 11.70
CA ARG A 114 17.63 -0.93 11.51
C ARG A 114 16.62 -1.44 10.49
N ALA A 115 17.11 -2.06 9.41
CA ALA A 115 16.25 -2.74 8.45
C ALA A 115 15.42 -3.82 9.14
N MET A 116 14.16 -3.96 8.75
CA MET A 116 13.27 -4.96 9.31
C MET A 116 13.63 -6.35 8.73
N PRO A 117 13.70 -7.42 9.55
CA PRO A 117 13.94 -8.76 9.03
C PRO A 117 12.90 -9.14 7.97
N ALA A 118 13.34 -9.72 6.84
CA ALA A 118 12.47 -10.04 5.70
C ALA A 118 11.22 -10.85 6.08
N LEU A 119 11.38 -11.85 6.97
CA LEU A 119 10.27 -12.66 7.47
C LEU A 119 9.24 -11.82 8.24
N ARG A 120 9.71 -10.83 9.00
CA ARG A 120 8.85 -9.91 9.76
C ARG A 120 8.12 -8.94 8.85
N SER A 121 8.81 -8.42 7.83
CA SER A 121 8.18 -7.61 6.77
C SER A 121 7.07 -8.39 6.06
N MET A 122 7.32 -9.66 5.73
CA MET A 122 6.32 -10.53 5.09
C MET A 122 5.09 -10.78 5.97
N VAL A 123 5.26 -11.05 7.27
CA VAL A 123 4.13 -11.22 8.21
C VAL A 123 3.30 -9.93 8.31
N LEU A 124 3.97 -8.78 8.37
CA LEU A 124 3.29 -7.49 8.48
C LEU A 124 2.53 -7.15 7.18
N ALA A 125 3.12 -7.47 6.02
CA ALA A 125 2.47 -7.37 4.73
C ALA A 125 1.21 -8.25 4.63
N ILE A 126 1.26 -9.50 5.12
CA ILE A 126 0.08 -10.41 5.17
C ILE A 126 -1.01 -9.86 6.10
N ARG A 127 -0.62 -9.28 7.25
CA ARG A 127 -1.59 -8.67 8.16
C ARG A 127 -2.24 -7.44 7.53
N PHE A 128 -1.45 -6.61 6.84
CA PHE A 128 -1.94 -5.45 6.12
C PHE A 128 -2.86 -5.88 4.95
N PHE A 129 -2.51 -6.95 4.24
CA PHE A 129 -3.36 -7.59 3.24
C PHE A 129 -4.77 -7.90 3.79
N GLY A 130 -4.86 -8.53 4.96
CA GLY A 130 -6.15 -8.80 5.60
C GLY A 130 -6.95 -7.53 5.93
N VAL A 131 -6.28 -6.50 6.46
CA VAL A 131 -6.92 -5.21 6.76
C VAL A 131 -7.42 -4.53 5.49
N VAL A 132 -6.66 -4.61 4.41
CA VAL A 132 -6.99 -4.00 3.12
C VAL A 132 -8.17 -4.70 2.47
N ILE A 133 -8.28 -6.03 2.56
CA ILE A 133 -9.46 -6.77 2.06
C ILE A 133 -10.72 -6.28 2.78
N VAL A 134 -10.68 -6.22 4.11
CA VAL A 134 -11.81 -5.73 4.91
C VAL A 134 -12.17 -4.29 4.51
N GLY A 135 -11.16 -3.43 4.34
CA GLY A 135 -11.36 -2.06 3.89
C GLY A 135 -12.01 -1.95 2.50
N ASN A 136 -11.61 -2.80 1.56
CA ASN A 136 -12.16 -2.81 0.20
C ASN A 136 -13.60 -3.34 0.16
N ILE A 137 -13.92 -4.35 0.97
CA ILE A 137 -15.31 -4.84 1.11
C ILE A 137 -16.20 -3.71 1.63
N VAL A 138 -15.76 -2.99 2.66
CA VAL A 138 -16.49 -1.82 3.18
C VAL A 138 -16.63 -0.74 2.11
N ALA A 139 -15.55 -0.45 1.36
CA ALA A 139 -15.60 0.53 0.28
C ALA A 139 -16.58 0.14 -0.84
N LEU A 140 -16.66 -1.15 -1.18
CA LEU A 140 -17.62 -1.68 -2.16
C LEU A 140 -19.07 -1.46 -1.71
N LEU A 141 -19.36 -1.66 -0.42
CA LEU A 141 -20.69 -1.39 0.16
C LEU A 141 -21.03 0.11 0.13
N LEU A 142 -20.03 0.96 0.40
CA LEU A 142 -20.20 2.41 0.36
C LEU A 142 -20.42 2.93 -1.06
N LEU A 143 -19.94 2.22 -2.08
CA LEU A 143 -20.09 2.57 -3.50
C LEU A 143 -21.55 2.81 -3.91
N LEU A 144 -22.47 2.12 -3.24
CA LEU A 144 -23.92 2.21 -3.46
C LEU A 144 -24.55 3.54 -3.02
N VAL A 145 -23.82 4.39 -2.27
CA VAL A 145 -24.33 5.68 -1.80
C VAL A 145 -23.69 6.84 -2.59
N PRO A 146 -24.47 7.54 -3.44
CA PRO A 146 -23.95 8.65 -4.26
C PRO A 146 -23.32 9.75 -3.39
N GLY A 147 -22.17 10.26 -3.80
CA GLY A 147 -21.47 11.37 -3.13
C GLY A 147 -20.60 10.98 -1.92
N ILE A 148 -20.88 9.84 -1.26
CA ILE A 148 -20.07 9.36 -0.12
C ILE A 148 -18.73 8.77 -0.59
N ASN A 149 -18.68 8.24 -1.82
CA ASN A 149 -17.53 7.49 -2.35
C ASN A 149 -16.21 8.26 -2.33
N ILE A 150 -16.23 9.56 -2.66
CA ILE A 150 -15.02 10.38 -2.69
C ILE A 150 -14.52 10.59 -1.26
N ALA A 151 -15.40 10.98 -0.34
CA ALA A 151 -15.03 11.18 1.07
C ALA A 151 -14.54 9.88 1.70
N ALA A 152 -15.25 8.77 1.47
CA ALA A 152 -14.89 7.44 1.94
C ALA A 152 -13.53 7.01 1.38
N PHE A 153 -13.28 7.22 0.08
CA PHE A 153 -12.00 6.91 -0.55
C PHE A 153 -10.84 7.61 0.15
N PHE A 154 -10.93 8.93 0.34
CA PHE A 154 -9.87 9.70 1.00
C PHE A 154 -9.71 9.34 2.46
N ILE A 155 -10.79 9.17 3.22
CA ILE A 155 -10.73 8.83 4.64
C ILE A 155 -10.13 7.44 4.84
N VAL A 156 -10.60 6.44 4.09
CA VAL A 156 -10.14 5.05 4.23
C VAL A 156 -8.68 4.95 3.78
N ASN A 157 -8.34 5.43 2.59
CA ASN A 157 -6.95 5.36 2.11
C ASN A 157 -6.02 6.23 2.95
N GLY A 158 -6.44 7.44 3.33
CA GLY A 158 -5.65 8.32 4.18
C GLY A 158 -5.36 7.70 5.54
N TYR A 159 -6.35 7.05 6.16
CA TYR A 159 -6.15 6.33 7.41
C TYR A 159 -5.26 5.10 7.25
N LEU A 160 -5.51 4.25 6.26
CA LEU A 160 -4.75 3.03 6.03
C LEU A 160 -3.29 3.33 5.69
N LEU A 161 -3.05 4.17 4.68
CA LEU A 161 -1.71 4.55 4.22
C LEU A 161 -0.97 5.33 5.31
N GLY A 162 -1.65 6.29 5.95
CA GLY A 162 -1.07 7.05 7.05
C GLY A 162 -0.58 6.16 8.19
N ARG A 163 -1.46 5.29 8.69
CA ARG A 163 -1.17 4.38 9.80
C ARG A 163 0.00 3.45 9.48
N GLU A 164 -0.06 2.82 8.31
CA GLU A 164 0.84 1.72 7.96
C GLU A 164 2.24 2.23 7.65
N PHE A 165 2.36 3.19 6.72
CA PHE A 165 3.66 3.74 6.33
C PHE A 165 4.35 4.47 7.49
N PHE A 166 3.59 5.08 8.40
CA PHE A 166 4.15 5.67 9.60
C PHE A 166 4.67 4.62 10.60
N GLU A 167 3.88 3.57 10.88
CA GLU A 167 4.34 2.50 11.78
C GLU A 167 5.62 1.86 11.22
N PHE A 168 5.68 1.60 9.92
CA PHE A 168 6.90 1.11 9.25
C PHE A 168 8.10 2.06 9.40
N ALA A 169 7.93 3.35 9.09
CA ALA A 169 9.00 4.32 9.23
C ALA A 169 9.50 4.45 10.68
N ALA A 170 8.60 4.40 11.66
CA ALA A 170 8.95 4.48 13.08
C ALA A 170 9.63 3.20 13.60
N MET A 171 9.23 2.02 13.09
CA MET A 171 9.80 0.73 13.51
C MET A 171 11.28 0.56 13.16
N ARG A 172 11.80 1.35 12.22
CA ARG A 172 13.25 1.41 11.93
C ARG A 172 14.07 1.99 13.08
N PHE A 173 13.46 2.80 13.94
CA PHE A 173 14.14 3.52 15.02
C PHE A 173 13.70 3.07 16.41
N ARG A 174 12.52 2.44 16.53
CA ARG A 174 11.92 2.07 17.81
C ARG A 174 11.23 0.71 17.72
N PRO A 175 11.09 -0.04 18.83
CA PRO A 175 10.27 -1.25 18.87
C PRO A 175 8.82 -1.02 18.44
N GLU A 176 8.16 -2.07 17.92
CA GLU A 176 6.78 -2.02 17.41
C GLU A 176 5.77 -1.42 18.41
N ALA A 177 5.88 -1.75 19.69
CA ALA A 177 5.01 -1.22 20.74
C ALA A 177 5.15 0.31 20.86
N GLU A 178 6.37 0.83 20.81
CA GLU A 178 6.66 2.26 20.88
C GLU A 178 6.25 2.99 19.61
N ALA A 179 6.51 2.40 18.43
CA ALA A 179 6.06 2.94 17.15
C ALA A 179 4.54 3.11 17.12
N ARG A 180 3.80 2.10 17.60
CA ARG A 180 2.34 2.14 17.72
C ARG A 180 1.87 3.17 18.74
N ALA A 181 2.56 3.31 19.86
CA ALA A 181 2.23 4.33 20.87
C ALA A 181 2.44 5.75 20.32
N LEU A 182 3.55 5.98 19.62
CA LEU A 182 3.87 7.26 18.98
C LEU A 182 2.82 7.63 17.93
N ARG A 183 2.42 6.66 17.09
CA ARG A 183 1.35 6.85 16.11
C ARG A 183 0.03 7.21 16.79
N LYS A 184 -0.36 6.50 17.84
CA LYS A 184 -1.60 6.79 18.58
C LYS A 184 -1.59 8.21 19.15
N LYS A 185 -0.47 8.64 19.74
CA LYS A 185 -0.29 10.00 20.27
C LYS A 185 -0.43 11.07 19.18
N HIS A 186 0.05 10.80 17.97
CA HIS A 186 0.01 11.73 16.83
C HIS A 186 -0.97 11.31 15.73
N ALA A 187 -2.06 10.62 16.09
CA ALA A 187 -2.95 9.97 15.12
C ALA A 187 -3.53 10.93 14.08
N VAL A 188 -3.89 12.16 14.49
CA VAL A 188 -4.41 13.20 13.58
C VAL A 188 -3.34 13.64 12.59
N THR A 189 -2.11 13.90 13.05
CA THR A 189 -0.99 14.29 12.19
C THR A 189 -0.66 13.20 11.17
N VAL A 190 -0.62 11.94 11.62
CA VAL A 190 -0.38 10.77 10.77
C VAL A 190 -1.50 10.60 9.74
N PHE A 191 -2.75 10.77 10.16
CA PHE A 191 -3.91 10.71 9.26
C PHE A 191 -3.87 11.82 8.19
N LEU A 192 -3.58 13.07 8.58
CA LEU A 192 -3.47 14.19 7.64
C LEU A 192 -2.31 13.99 6.65
N ALA A 193 -1.19 13.42 7.09
CA ALA A 193 -0.11 13.03 6.18
C ALA A 193 -0.56 11.91 5.22
N GLY A 194 -1.31 10.94 5.72
CA GLY A 194 -1.93 9.90 4.91
C GLY A 194 -2.90 10.45 3.85
N LEU A 195 -3.66 11.51 4.14
CA LEU A 195 -4.52 12.16 3.14
C LEU A 195 -3.73 12.75 1.97
N ILE A 196 -2.53 13.27 2.21
CA ILE A 196 -1.66 13.77 1.14
C ILE A 196 -1.17 12.61 0.27
N ILE A 197 -0.81 11.49 0.88
CA ILE A 197 -0.44 10.27 0.15
C ILE A 197 -1.64 9.77 -0.67
N ALA A 198 -2.84 9.77 -0.09
CA ALA A 198 -4.07 9.39 -0.79
C ALA A 198 -4.36 10.33 -1.97
N ALA A 199 -4.10 11.63 -1.85
CA ALA A 199 -4.21 12.56 -2.98
C ALA A 199 -3.18 12.26 -4.08
N PHE A 200 -1.93 11.95 -3.70
CA PHE A 200 -0.89 11.57 -4.65
C PHE A 200 -1.25 10.28 -5.41
N LEU A 201 -1.81 9.30 -4.71
CA LEU A 201 -2.34 8.04 -5.25
C LEU A 201 -3.40 8.26 -6.35
N THR A 202 -4.24 9.30 -6.24
CA THR A 202 -5.31 9.54 -7.23
C THR A 202 -4.81 9.98 -8.60
N VAL A 203 -3.58 10.48 -8.70
CA VAL A 203 -3.02 10.95 -9.97
C VAL A 203 -2.39 9.76 -10.70
N PRO A 204 -2.91 9.33 -11.87
CA PRO A 204 -2.54 8.03 -12.46
C PRO A 204 -1.04 7.83 -12.69
N LEU A 205 -0.33 8.84 -13.20
CA LEU A 205 1.11 8.75 -13.45
C LEU A 205 1.94 8.82 -12.15
N LEU A 206 1.49 9.61 -11.17
CA LEU A 206 2.15 9.71 -9.87
C LEU A 206 1.88 8.48 -9.00
N ASN A 207 0.80 7.76 -9.25
CA ASN A 207 0.42 6.57 -8.50
C ASN A 207 1.57 5.55 -8.41
N LEU A 208 2.32 5.37 -9.51
CA LEU A 208 3.51 4.50 -9.57
C LEU A 208 4.62 4.92 -8.61
N LEU A 209 4.71 6.21 -8.28
CA LEU A 209 5.68 6.79 -7.36
C LEU A 209 5.16 6.85 -5.91
N THR A 210 3.88 6.54 -5.67
CA THR A 210 3.26 6.66 -4.35
C THR A 210 4.00 5.92 -3.26
N PRO A 211 4.45 4.65 -3.44
CA PRO A 211 5.15 3.94 -2.37
C PRO A 211 6.46 4.64 -1.97
N LEU A 212 7.21 5.14 -2.97
CA LEU A 212 8.44 5.91 -2.78
C LEU A 212 8.17 7.22 -2.04
N PHE A 213 7.16 7.95 -2.49
CA PHE A 213 6.75 9.21 -1.89
C PHE A 213 6.27 9.00 -0.44
N ALA A 214 5.41 8.01 -0.21
CA ALA A 214 4.84 7.68 1.09
C ALA A 214 5.92 7.30 2.10
N ALA A 215 6.84 6.42 1.72
CA ALA A 215 7.95 6.00 2.57
C ALA A 215 8.83 7.20 2.96
N ALA A 216 9.29 7.99 1.98
CA ALA A 216 10.11 9.16 2.25
C ALA A 216 9.39 10.20 3.12
N MET A 217 8.14 10.51 2.78
CA MET A 217 7.32 11.46 3.54
C MET A 217 7.14 11.03 5.00
N MET A 218 6.89 9.74 5.25
CA MET A 218 6.67 9.22 6.60
C MET A 218 7.96 9.13 7.42
N VAL A 219 9.12 8.88 6.79
CA VAL A 219 10.43 8.99 7.46
C VAL A 219 10.68 10.43 7.92
N HIS A 220 10.50 11.42 7.04
CA HIS A 220 10.62 12.83 7.41
C HIS A 220 9.62 13.22 8.51
N LEU A 221 8.40 12.71 8.45
CA LEU A 221 7.39 12.98 9.46
C LEU A 221 7.78 12.40 10.82
N HIS A 222 8.25 11.15 10.84
CA HIS A 222 8.74 10.49 12.05
C HIS A 222 9.90 11.27 12.69
N LYS A 223 10.89 11.69 11.89
CA LYS A 223 12.03 12.49 12.35
C LYS A 223 11.57 13.82 12.94
N ALA A 224 10.67 14.52 12.26
CA ALA A 224 10.13 15.79 12.73
C ALA A 224 9.33 15.65 14.04
N ILE A 225 8.53 14.59 14.18
CA ILE A 225 7.79 14.31 15.43
C ILE A 225 8.76 13.97 16.56
N SER A 226 9.75 13.11 16.29
CA SER A 226 10.74 12.68 17.29
C SER A 226 11.59 13.85 17.80
N ALA A 227 12.02 14.74 16.91
CA ALA A 227 12.77 15.95 17.30
C ALA A 227 11.94 16.88 18.20
N ARG A 228 10.63 16.95 17.98
CA ARG A 228 9.73 17.77 18.80
C ARG A 228 9.41 17.15 20.16
N GLU A 229 9.44 15.83 20.29
CA GLU A 229 9.31 15.16 21.60
C GLU A 229 10.57 15.24 22.46
N ALA A 230 11.73 15.40 21.81
CA ALA A 230 13.03 15.52 22.48
C ALA A 230 13.36 16.95 22.94
N ALA A 231 12.59 17.95 22.48
CA ALA A 231 12.73 19.37 22.82
C ALA A 231 11.73 19.78 23.90
#